data_AF-A0A943FIN0-F1
#
_entry.id   AF-A0A943FIN0-F1
#
_cell.length_a   1.000
_cell.length_b   1.000
_cell.length_c   1.000
_cell.angle_alpha   90.00
_cell.angle_beta   90.00
_cell.angle_gamma   90.00
#
_symmetry.space_group_name_H-M   'P 1'
#
loop_
_entity.id
_entity.type
_entity.pdbx_description
1 polymer ?
#
loop_
_entity_poly.entity_id
_entity_poly.type
_entity_poly.pdbx_seq_one_letter_code
_entity_poly.pdbx_strand_id
1 'polypeptide(L)'
;MKQKLTAAALTLLLTGSLFLSGCSSSSKTVDLMKDVKAAEIQTDTALTEETLLSSTDFAVRLLQESITDKENLLISPLSLELALTMTANGAVGDTLTQMEKVLGLPVSKLNPYLHAYTKQLADDEHAALHLANSIWLKEDKKLTVKPDFLQTNADYFQAGIYKAPFDDSTVNAINDWTSEHTKEMIPTLLDKIPDEAVMYLINALAFEADWEVPYTEDKVDQGTFTREDGTTEKVEYLHSSEYEYLKDGQASGFLKYYANGDYAFAALLPNEGISMEDYIASLTGEQLRNLLTTSELTTVEASIPKFEADFDQNMSETFQHMGMTDAFDYKRADFSNLGTSEDGNICIGRILHKTHISVTETGTIAGAASAAEMTAKMSMIPPEEIKTIRLDRPFLYMIIDCHTSTPVFLGVLHKAVS
;
A
#
# COMPACT_ATOMS: atom_id res chain seq x y z
N MET A 1 58.66 35.57 61.08
CA MET A 1 57.90 35.32 62.33
C MET A 1 56.44 35.03 61.97
N LYS A 2 55.96 33.82 62.33
CA LYS A 2 54.60 33.41 62.73
C LYS A 2 53.39 34.23 62.18
N GLN A 3 52.50 33.58 61.41
CA GLN A 3 51.11 33.14 61.79
C GLN A 3 50.14 34.32 62.06
N LYS A 4 48.88 34.40 61.59
CA LYS A 4 47.84 33.40 61.28
C LYS A 4 46.63 34.14 60.64
N LEU A 5 45.93 33.43 59.74
CA LEU A 5 44.46 33.33 59.53
C LEU A 5 43.51 34.48 59.94
N THR A 6 42.56 34.84 59.05
CA THR A 6 41.15 34.37 59.11
C THR A 6 40.33 34.83 57.90
N ALA A 7 39.40 33.96 57.48
CA ALA A 7 38.50 34.11 56.34
C ALA A 7 37.22 34.88 56.71
N ALA A 8 36.60 35.55 55.72
CA ALA A 8 35.22 36.00 55.79
C ALA A 8 34.55 35.76 54.42
N ALA A 9 33.50 34.93 54.45
CA ALA A 9 32.59 34.65 53.35
C ALA A 9 31.65 35.84 53.13
N LEU A 10 31.32 36.15 51.86
CA LEU A 10 30.29 37.11 51.49
C LEU A 10 29.17 36.43 50.71
N THR A 11 27.96 36.73 51.15
CA THR A 11 26.70 36.06 50.90
C THR A 11 25.95 36.70 49.73
N LEU A 12 25.35 35.85 48.88
CA LEU A 12 24.00 35.92 48.29
C LEU A 12 23.40 37.28 47.85
N LEU A 13 23.05 37.40 46.55
CA LEU A 13 21.73 37.81 46.03
C LEU A 13 21.82 38.08 44.51
N LEU A 14 21.18 37.24 43.69
CA LEU A 14 20.67 37.67 42.38
C LEU A 14 19.38 36.91 42.08
N THR A 15 18.31 37.64 42.39
CA THR A 15 16.91 37.62 41.96
C THR A 15 16.54 36.73 40.78
N GLY A 16 15.44 36.00 40.98
CA GLY A 16 14.85 35.07 40.03
C GLY A 16 14.19 35.72 38.81
N SER A 17 14.28 34.98 37.72
CA SER A 17 13.53 35.21 36.48
C SER A 17 12.36 34.23 36.47
N LEU A 18 11.17 34.77 36.29
CA LEU A 18 9.91 34.04 36.17
C LEU A 18 10.00 32.98 35.06
N PHE A 19 9.80 31.72 35.41
CA PHE A 19 9.33 30.72 34.46
C PHE A 19 7.88 31.06 34.11
N LEU A 20 7.67 31.68 32.95
CA LEU A 20 6.38 31.67 32.29
C LEU A 20 6.12 30.22 31.87
N SER A 21 5.37 29.50 32.68
CA SER A 21 4.68 28.28 32.29
C SER A 21 3.67 28.65 31.20
N GLY A 22 4.12 28.64 29.95
CA GLY A 22 3.24 28.60 28.79
C GLY A 22 2.49 27.28 28.81
N CYS A 23 1.28 27.29 29.37
CA CYS A 23 0.30 26.23 29.12
C CYS A 23 -0.15 26.36 27.66
N SER A 24 0.58 25.74 26.73
CA SER A 24 -0.03 25.25 25.51
C SER A 24 -0.64 23.89 25.86
N SER A 25 -1.92 23.88 26.22
CA SER A 25 -2.70 22.65 26.22
C SER A 25 -2.93 22.22 24.76
N SER A 26 -1.89 21.74 24.09
CA SER A 26 -2.06 20.92 22.89
C SER A 26 -2.58 19.57 23.39
N SER A 27 -3.84 19.21 23.09
CA SER A 27 -4.20 17.79 23.12
C SER A 27 -3.20 17.10 22.17
N LYS A 28 -2.34 16.26 22.74
CA LYS A 28 -1.29 15.59 21.98
C LYS A 28 -1.85 14.27 21.51
N THR A 29 -1.73 14.00 20.21
CA THR A 29 -1.85 12.64 19.67
C THR A 29 -1.15 11.66 20.60
N VAL A 30 -1.86 10.63 21.03
CA VAL A 30 -1.37 9.58 21.90
C VAL A 30 -1.19 8.31 21.08
N ASP A 31 0.05 7.86 20.98
CA ASP A 31 0.38 6.53 20.48
C ASP A 31 -0.03 5.47 21.52
N LEU A 32 -1.03 4.65 21.19
CA LEU A 32 -1.53 3.58 22.04
C LEU A 32 -0.68 2.31 21.95
N MET A 33 0.20 2.21 20.95
CA MET A 33 1.06 1.05 20.70
C MET A 33 2.43 1.18 21.34
N LYS A 34 2.84 2.38 21.75
CA LYS A 34 4.17 2.72 22.30
C LYS A 34 4.73 1.71 23.31
N ASP A 35 3.89 1.20 24.22
CA ASP A 35 4.31 0.28 25.29
C ASP A 35 3.86 -1.18 25.06
N VAL A 36 3.21 -1.47 23.93
CA VAL A 36 2.74 -2.79 23.54
C VAL A 36 3.83 -3.49 22.74
N LYS A 37 4.26 -4.67 23.20
CA LYS A 37 5.29 -5.44 22.51
C LYS A 37 4.66 -6.62 21.78
N ALA A 38 5.02 -6.78 20.52
CA ALA A 38 4.66 -7.96 19.74
C ALA A 38 5.19 -9.24 20.41
N ALA A 39 4.36 -10.26 20.49
CA ALA A 39 4.79 -11.61 20.81
C ALA A 39 5.47 -12.27 19.60
N GLU A 40 6.35 -13.23 19.84
CA GLU A 40 6.82 -14.12 18.77
C GLU A 40 5.69 -15.11 18.41
N ILE A 41 5.18 -15.01 17.18
CA ILE A 41 4.14 -15.90 16.67
C ILE A 41 4.74 -16.80 15.59
N GLN A 42 4.45 -18.09 15.69
CA GLN A 42 4.75 -19.05 14.62
C GLN A 42 3.64 -19.01 13.58
N THR A 43 3.99 -18.59 12.38
CA THR A 43 3.07 -18.46 11.24
C THR A 43 3.57 -19.19 10.00
N ASP A 44 4.57 -20.07 10.14
CA ASP A 44 5.26 -20.74 9.03
C ASP A 44 4.33 -21.60 8.14
N THR A 45 3.15 -21.98 8.64
CA THR A 45 2.15 -22.76 7.89
C THR A 45 0.96 -21.92 7.41
N ALA A 46 1.00 -20.61 7.59
CA ALA A 46 -0.12 -19.73 7.27
C ALA A 46 -0.15 -19.31 5.79
N LEU A 47 0.99 -19.41 5.09
CA LEU A 47 1.07 -19.22 3.64
C LEU A 47 0.62 -20.50 2.94
N THR A 48 -0.62 -20.50 2.47
CA THR A 48 -1.24 -21.63 1.77
C THR A 48 -1.84 -21.19 0.45
N GLU A 49 -2.08 -22.13 -0.46
CA GLU A 49 -2.78 -21.83 -1.72
C GLU A 49 -4.17 -21.22 -1.48
N GLU A 50 -4.87 -21.63 -0.40
CA GLU A 50 -6.17 -21.05 -0.03
C GLU A 50 -6.05 -19.56 0.30
N THR A 51 -5.08 -19.19 1.14
CA THR A 51 -4.89 -17.80 1.58
C THR A 51 -4.37 -16.92 0.45
N LEU A 52 -3.45 -17.41 -0.38
CA LEU A 52 -2.94 -16.70 -1.54
C LEU A 52 -4.02 -16.49 -2.61
N LEU A 53 -4.85 -17.50 -2.86
CA LEU A 53 -5.99 -17.36 -3.77
C LEU A 53 -7.02 -16.38 -3.23
N SER A 54 -7.35 -16.43 -1.93
CA SER A 54 -8.28 -15.47 -1.32
C SER A 54 -7.79 -14.04 -1.45
N SER A 55 -6.49 -13.80 -1.25
CA SER A 55 -5.90 -12.46 -1.35
C SER A 55 -5.91 -11.95 -2.79
N THR A 56 -5.66 -12.85 -3.74
CA THR A 56 -5.76 -12.51 -5.18
C THR A 56 -7.20 -12.25 -5.60
N ASP A 57 -8.17 -13.02 -5.08
CA ASP A 57 -9.60 -12.77 -5.30
C ASP A 57 -10.08 -11.44 -4.70
N PHE A 58 -9.64 -11.13 -3.48
CA PHE A 58 -9.87 -9.81 -2.87
C PHE A 58 -9.31 -8.69 -3.75
N ALA A 59 -8.09 -8.85 -4.25
CA ALA A 59 -7.44 -7.89 -5.14
C ALA A 59 -8.23 -7.66 -6.44
N VAL A 60 -8.71 -8.73 -7.09
CA VAL A 60 -9.52 -8.63 -8.31
C VAL A 60 -10.88 -7.98 -8.04
N ARG A 61 -11.58 -8.37 -6.97
CA ARG A 61 -12.88 -7.74 -6.61
C ARG A 61 -12.71 -6.27 -6.26
N LEU A 62 -11.64 -5.91 -5.57
CA LEU A 62 -11.32 -4.52 -5.26
C LEU A 62 -11.04 -3.72 -6.54
N LEU A 63 -10.28 -4.28 -7.47
CA LEU A 63 -10.02 -3.69 -8.79
C LEU A 63 -11.33 -3.44 -9.56
N GLN A 64 -12.22 -4.44 -9.60
CA GLN A 64 -13.53 -4.36 -10.27
C GLN A 64 -14.43 -3.25 -9.70
N GLU A 65 -14.38 -3.03 -8.39
CA GLU A 65 -15.18 -2.00 -7.73
C GLU A 65 -14.52 -0.60 -7.77
N SER A 66 -13.23 -0.53 -8.10
CA SER A 66 -12.46 0.73 -8.08
C SER A 66 -12.18 1.30 -9.47
N ILE A 67 -12.27 0.50 -10.53
CA ILE A 67 -12.01 0.96 -11.90
C ILE A 67 -13.03 2.01 -12.34
N THR A 68 -12.56 2.98 -13.14
CA THR A 68 -13.39 3.95 -13.88
C THR A 68 -12.95 3.97 -15.34
N ASP A 69 -13.80 4.47 -16.25
CA ASP A 69 -13.50 4.51 -17.69
C ASP A 69 -12.45 5.58 -18.10
N LYS A 70 -11.99 6.43 -17.18
CA LYS A 70 -11.29 7.68 -17.52
C LYS A 70 -10.02 7.96 -16.75
N GLU A 71 -9.99 7.60 -15.47
CA GLU A 71 -8.90 7.98 -14.57
C GLU A 71 -8.00 6.80 -14.30
N ASN A 72 -6.69 7.07 -14.22
CA ASN A 72 -5.73 6.04 -13.84
C ASN A 72 -6.08 5.54 -12.44
N LEU A 73 -5.97 4.22 -12.27
CA LEU A 73 -6.16 3.56 -11.00
C LEU A 73 -4.80 3.09 -10.49
N LEU A 74 -4.57 3.25 -9.20
CA LEU A 74 -3.47 2.59 -8.50
C LEU A 74 -3.97 2.23 -7.10
N ILE A 75 -4.00 0.95 -6.78
CA ILE A 75 -4.42 0.46 -5.47
C ILE A 75 -3.41 -0.57 -4.96
N SER A 76 -3.34 -0.69 -3.64
CA SER A 76 -2.64 -1.80 -3.00
C SER A 76 -3.63 -2.68 -2.26
N PRO A 77 -4.01 -3.81 -2.87
CA PRO A 77 -4.85 -4.80 -2.21
C PRO A 77 -4.24 -5.27 -0.89
N LEU A 78 -2.95 -5.62 -0.87
CA LEU A 78 -2.26 -6.06 0.35
C LEU A 78 -2.40 -5.04 1.48
N SER A 79 -2.10 -3.77 1.19
CA SER A 79 -2.13 -2.74 2.20
C SER A 79 -3.56 -2.57 2.76
N LEU A 80 -4.58 -2.55 1.89
CA LEU A 80 -5.98 -2.44 2.31
C LEU A 80 -6.46 -3.68 3.08
N GLU A 81 -6.01 -4.87 2.71
CA GLU A 81 -6.30 -6.11 3.42
C GLU A 81 -5.72 -6.09 4.84
N LEU A 82 -4.50 -5.57 5.01
CA LEU A 82 -3.88 -5.33 6.32
C LEU A 82 -4.72 -4.36 7.15
N ALA A 83 -5.01 -3.17 6.64
CA ALA A 83 -5.76 -2.14 7.37
C ALA A 83 -7.17 -2.61 7.78
N LEU A 84 -7.85 -3.33 6.90
CA LEU A 84 -9.18 -3.88 7.18
C LEU A 84 -9.12 -5.04 8.16
N THR A 85 -8.16 -5.96 8.04
CA THR A 85 -8.03 -7.09 8.96
C THR A 85 -7.66 -6.62 10.36
N MET A 86 -6.72 -5.67 10.49
CA MET A 86 -6.39 -4.99 11.74
C MET A 86 -7.65 -4.45 12.44
N THR A 87 -8.52 -3.79 11.66
CA THR A 87 -9.75 -3.19 12.17
C THR A 87 -10.81 -4.25 12.49
N ALA A 88 -10.92 -5.30 11.67
CA ALA A 88 -11.87 -6.40 11.84
C ALA A 88 -11.63 -7.18 13.14
N ASN A 89 -10.40 -7.24 13.65
CA ASN A 89 -10.12 -7.80 14.98
C ASN A 89 -10.85 -7.08 16.13
N GLY A 90 -11.29 -5.85 15.89
CA GLY A 90 -12.11 -5.08 16.82
C GLY A 90 -13.62 -5.25 16.62
N ALA A 91 -14.05 -5.84 15.51
CA ALA A 91 -15.46 -6.00 15.14
C ALA A 91 -16.10 -7.25 15.76
N VAL A 92 -17.42 -7.24 15.91
CA VAL A 92 -18.22 -8.41 16.30
C VAL A 92 -19.54 -8.48 15.50
N GLY A 93 -20.25 -9.60 15.62
CA GLY A 93 -21.59 -9.76 15.05
C GLY A 93 -21.67 -9.55 13.53
N ASP A 94 -22.69 -8.82 13.08
CA ASP A 94 -22.91 -8.54 11.66
C ASP A 94 -21.81 -7.66 11.06
N THR A 95 -21.21 -6.77 11.86
CA THR A 95 -20.06 -5.95 11.42
C THR A 95 -18.89 -6.85 11.03
N LEU A 96 -18.48 -7.76 11.92
CA LEU A 96 -17.40 -8.72 11.63
C LEU A 96 -17.74 -9.61 10.45
N THR A 97 -18.96 -10.14 10.40
CA THR A 97 -19.41 -11.04 9.31
C THR A 97 -19.31 -10.37 7.94
N GLN A 98 -19.71 -9.10 7.84
CA GLN A 98 -19.60 -8.33 6.61
C GLN A 98 -18.13 -8.05 6.23
N MET A 99 -17.29 -7.71 7.21
CA MET A 99 -15.85 -7.49 6.98
C MET A 99 -15.15 -8.77 6.48
N GLU A 100 -15.34 -9.91 7.14
CA GLU A 100 -14.77 -11.19 6.74
C GLU A 100 -15.27 -11.64 5.36
N LYS A 101 -16.53 -11.34 5.02
CA LYS A 101 -17.06 -11.60 3.68
C LYS A 101 -16.36 -10.77 2.60
N VAL A 102 -16.08 -9.49 2.87
CA VAL A 102 -15.35 -8.62 1.94
C VAL A 102 -13.90 -9.09 1.80
N LEU A 103 -13.24 -9.42 2.91
CA LEU A 103 -11.85 -9.93 2.93
C LEU A 103 -11.71 -11.33 2.31
N GLY A 104 -12.79 -12.13 2.31
CA GLY A 104 -12.82 -13.47 1.73
C GLY A 104 -12.45 -14.60 2.70
N LEU A 105 -11.84 -14.28 3.84
CA LEU A 105 -11.50 -15.24 4.89
C LEU A 105 -11.80 -14.70 6.29
N PRO A 106 -11.95 -15.61 7.28
CA PRO A 106 -12.05 -15.20 8.68
C PRO A 106 -10.76 -14.54 9.18
N VAL A 107 -10.88 -13.58 10.11
CA VAL A 107 -9.71 -12.88 10.71
C VAL A 107 -8.74 -13.85 11.39
N SER A 108 -9.26 -14.97 11.91
CA SER A 108 -8.44 -16.04 12.51
C SER A 108 -7.48 -16.72 11.52
N LYS A 109 -7.78 -16.70 10.22
CA LYS A 109 -6.87 -17.15 9.15
C LYS A 109 -6.04 -16.00 8.60
N LEU A 110 -6.65 -14.82 8.42
CA LEU A 110 -5.98 -13.66 7.84
C LEU A 110 -4.85 -13.12 8.73
N ASN A 111 -5.03 -13.04 10.04
CA ASN A 111 -4.00 -12.56 10.97
C ASN A 111 -2.66 -13.31 10.80
N PRO A 112 -2.58 -14.64 10.97
CA PRO A 112 -1.32 -15.35 10.82
C PRO A 112 -0.81 -15.36 9.36
N TYR A 113 -1.72 -15.38 8.37
CA TYR A 113 -1.36 -15.31 6.96
C TYR A 113 -0.66 -13.99 6.62
N LEU A 114 -1.30 -12.85 6.92
CA LEU A 114 -0.78 -11.53 6.62
C LEU A 114 0.52 -11.27 7.39
N HIS A 115 0.63 -11.73 8.64
CA HIS A 115 1.89 -11.64 9.39
C HIS A 115 3.02 -12.44 8.75
N ALA A 116 2.77 -13.69 8.34
CA ALA A 116 3.75 -14.49 7.62
C ALA A 116 4.13 -13.82 6.31
N TYR A 117 3.13 -13.31 5.58
CA TYR A 117 3.30 -12.72 4.27
C TYR A 117 4.14 -11.43 4.33
N THR A 118 3.82 -10.50 5.22
CA THR A 118 4.59 -9.25 5.34
C THR A 118 6.02 -9.48 5.85
N LYS A 119 6.25 -10.54 6.64
CA LYS A 119 7.58 -10.85 7.16
C LYS A 119 8.55 -11.37 6.09
N GLN A 120 8.04 -11.96 5.01
CA GLN A 120 8.86 -12.46 3.90
C GLN A 120 9.04 -11.46 2.76
N LEU A 121 8.29 -10.35 2.76
CA LEU A 121 8.44 -9.33 1.74
C LEU A 121 9.86 -8.78 1.79
N ALA A 122 10.49 -8.72 0.61
CA ALA A 122 11.81 -8.13 0.49
C ALA A 122 11.72 -6.63 0.78
N ASP A 123 12.64 -6.17 1.61
CA ASP A 123 12.88 -4.77 1.95
C ASP A 123 14.40 -4.59 2.04
N ASP A 124 15.01 -4.26 0.90
CA ASP A 124 16.44 -4.02 0.78
C ASP A 124 16.73 -2.70 0.06
N GLU A 125 18.02 -2.41 -0.18
CA GLU A 125 18.45 -1.15 -0.77
C GLU A 125 18.08 -0.98 -2.26
N HIS A 126 17.73 -2.07 -2.94
CA HIS A 126 17.38 -2.12 -4.36
C HIS A 126 15.90 -2.38 -4.62
N ALA A 127 15.16 -2.86 -3.61
CA ALA A 127 13.71 -2.99 -3.64
C ALA A 127 13.12 -2.81 -2.23
N ALA A 128 12.40 -1.71 -2.04
CA ALA A 128 11.78 -1.35 -0.77
C ALA A 128 10.26 -1.12 -0.96
N LEU A 129 9.49 -1.81 -0.12
CA LEU A 129 8.04 -1.66 -0.03
C LEU A 129 7.67 -0.97 1.28
N HIS A 130 7.21 0.28 1.20
CA HIS A 130 6.88 1.07 2.37
C HIS A 130 5.39 1.00 2.71
N LEU A 131 5.00 0.00 3.51
CA LEU A 131 3.64 -0.22 4.00
C LEU A 131 3.37 0.61 5.26
N ALA A 132 2.52 1.63 5.13
CA ALA A 132 2.10 2.48 6.23
C ALA A 132 0.61 2.30 6.53
N ASN A 133 0.31 1.48 7.54
CA ASN A 133 -1.05 1.23 8.05
C ASN A 133 -1.24 1.79 9.45
N SER A 134 -2.28 2.62 9.65
CA SER A 134 -2.64 3.08 10.99
C SER A 134 -4.12 3.31 11.22
N ILE A 135 -4.54 3.16 12.47
CA ILE A 135 -5.89 3.45 12.95
C ILE A 135 -5.83 4.70 13.83
N TRP A 136 -6.63 5.70 13.50
CA TRP A 136 -6.74 6.93 14.27
C TRP A 136 -8.13 7.02 14.86
N LEU A 137 -8.20 7.17 16.18
CA LEU A 137 -9.44 7.24 16.94
C LEU A 137 -9.61 8.64 17.49
N LYS A 138 -10.81 9.21 17.34
CA LYS A 138 -11.12 10.51 17.92
C LYS A 138 -11.01 10.45 19.43
N GLU A 139 -10.23 11.35 19.99
CA GLU A 139 -10.11 11.52 21.43
C GLU A 139 -11.46 11.98 21.97
N ASP A 140 -12.03 11.13 22.82
CA ASP A 140 -13.11 11.52 23.70
C ASP A 140 -12.72 11.31 25.17
N LYS A 141 -13.52 11.86 26.09
CA LYS A 141 -13.19 11.85 27.54
C LYS A 141 -13.13 10.44 28.15
N LYS A 142 -13.68 9.42 27.49
CA LYS A 142 -13.87 8.07 28.02
C LYS A 142 -13.60 6.96 27.00
N LEU A 143 -12.99 7.27 25.86
CA LEU A 143 -12.55 6.29 24.88
C LEU A 143 -11.57 5.36 25.57
N THR A 144 -11.96 4.10 25.65
CA THR A 144 -11.13 3.03 26.20
C THR A 144 -10.92 2.00 25.11
N VAL A 145 -9.69 1.87 24.66
CA VAL A 145 -9.29 0.82 23.71
C VAL A 145 -8.87 -0.41 24.51
N LYS A 146 -9.35 -1.58 24.09
CA LYS A 146 -9.10 -2.84 24.78
C LYS A 146 -7.64 -3.27 24.58
N PRO A 147 -6.93 -3.67 25.66
CA PRO A 147 -5.56 -4.17 25.55
C PRO A 147 -5.42 -5.36 24.58
N ASP A 148 -6.40 -6.27 24.53
CA ASP A 148 -6.36 -7.44 23.65
C ASP A 148 -6.38 -7.04 22.16
N PHE A 149 -7.08 -5.96 21.80
CA PHE A 149 -7.09 -5.41 20.45
C PHE A 149 -5.72 -4.83 20.07
N LEU A 150 -5.12 -4.05 20.98
CA LEU A 150 -3.78 -3.51 20.79
C LEU A 150 -2.74 -4.63 20.69
N GLN A 151 -2.83 -5.64 21.56
CA GLN A 151 -1.92 -6.78 21.55
C GLN A 151 -2.02 -7.55 20.23
N THR A 152 -3.24 -7.85 19.76
CA THR A 152 -3.44 -8.50 18.45
C THR A 152 -2.83 -7.69 17.30
N ASN A 153 -2.96 -6.36 17.34
CA ASN A 153 -2.38 -5.52 16.30
C ASN A 153 -0.84 -5.45 16.38
N ALA A 154 -0.26 -5.47 17.58
CA ALA A 154 1.19 -5.53 17.77
C ALA A 154 1.74 -6.86 17.26
N ASP A 155 1.05 -7.94 17.58
CA ASP A 155 1.38 -9.32 17.28
C ASP A 155 1.45 -9.59 15.76
N TYR A 156 0.44 -9.15 15.00
CA TYR A 156 0.31 -9.53 13.58
C TYR A 156 0.72 -8.43 12.59
N PHE A 157 0.50 -7.15 12.89
CA PHE A 157 0.48 -6.10 11.85
C PHE A 157 1.52 -4.99 12.02
N GLN A 158 2.18 -4.90 13.19
CA GLN A 158 3.10 -3.80 13.53
C GLN A 158 2.54 -2.40 13.23
N ALA A 159 1.22 -2.24 13.34
CA ALA A 159 0.54 -1.03 12.90
C ALA A 159 0.49 0.06 13.96
N GLY A 160 0.40 1.32 13.52
CA GLY A 160 0.19 2.46 14.39
C GLY A 160 -1.27 2.58 14.84
N ILE A 161 -1.53 2.70 16.14
CA ILE A 161 -2.88 2.98 16.66
C ILE A 161 -2.80 4.22 17.54
N TYR A 162 -3.53 5.26 17.14
CA TYR A 162 -3.44 6.57 17.74
C TYR A 162 -4.79 7.05 18.26
N LYS A 163 -4.75 7.80 19.35
CA LYS A 163 -5.88 8.60 19.83
C LYS A 163 -5.55 10.08 19.65
N ALA A 164 -6.42 10.85 18.99
CA ALA A 164 -6.12 12.23 18.62
C ALA A 164 -7.38 13.13 18.65
N PRO A 165 -7.27 14.45 18.91
CA PRO A 165 -8.42 15.34 19.06
C PRO A 165 -9.28 15.54 17.80
N PHE A 166 -8.78 15.15 16.61
CA PHE A 166 -9.44 15.31 15.31
C PHE A 166 -9.67 16.78 14.94
N ASP A 167 -8.68 17.61 15.23
CA ASP A 167 -8.56 19.01 14.79
C ASP A 167 -7.38 19.18 13.81
N ASP A 168 -7.03 20.42 13.45
CA ASP A 168 -5.91 20.72 12.55
C ASP A 168 -4.57 20.15 13.04
N SER A 169 -4.38 19.95 14.35
CA SER A 169 -3.17 19.31 14.87
C SER A 169 -3.13 17.81 14.52
N THR A 170 -4.29 17.18 14.42
CA THR A 170 -4.41 15.78 13.98
C THR A 170 -4.19 15.65 12.48
N VAL A 171 -4.65 16.62 11.67
CA VAL A 171 -4.34 16.67 10.23
C VAL A 171 -2.83 16.65 10.01
N ASN A 172 -2.11 17.56 10.69
CA ASN A 172 -0.65 17.61 10.59
C ASN A 172 0.00 16.32 11.09
N ALA A 173 -0.46 15.77 12.22
CA ALA A 173 0.09 14.52 12.76
C ALA A 173 -0.08 13.33 11.79
N ILE A 174 -1.22 13.22 11.10
CA ILE A 174 -1.44 12.17 10.10
C ILE A 174 -0.52 12.39 8.89
N ASN A 175 -0.43 13.62 8.37
CA ASN A 175 0.44 13.92 7.22
C ASN A 175 1.92 13.68 7.55
N ASP A 176 2.40 14.14 8.71
CA ASP A 176 3.76 13.91 9.18
C ASP A 176 4.04 12.39 9.32
N TRP A 177 3.10 11.66 9.94
CA TRP A 177 3.20 10.21 10.09
C TRP A 177 3.27 9.50 8.73
N THR A 178 2.39 9.85 7.79
CA THR A 178 2.39 9.27 6.44
C THR A 178 3.67 9.61 5.69
N SER A 179 4.14 10.85 5.75
CA SER A 179 5.38 11.29 5.11
C SER A 179 6.58 10.53 5.65
N GLU A 180 6.70 10.38 6.98
CA GLU A 180 7.78 9.63 7.61
C GLU A 180 7.79 8.16 7.18
N HIS A 181 6.62 7.51 7.19
CA HIS A 181 6.49 6.08 6.86
C HIS A 181 6.53 5.79 5.35
N THR A 182 6.54 6.81 4.51
CA THR A 182 6.64 6.69 3.04
C THR A 182 7.89 7.37 2.47
N LYS A 183 8.87 7.70 3.32
CA LYS A 183 10.10 8.42 2.94
C LYS A 183 9.81 9.68 2.10
N GLU A 184 8.82 10.46 2.51
CA GLU A 184 8.41 11.72 1.87
C GLU A 184 7.75 11.57 0.49
N MET A 185 7.57 10.35 -0.03
CA MET A 185 6.87 10.11 -1.30
C MET A 185 5.38 10.45 -1.21
N ILE A 186 4.78 10.33 -0.03
CA ILE A 186 3.40 10.72 0.23
C ILE A 186 3.39 11.78 1.35
N PRO A 187 3.71 13.05 1.03
CA PRO A 187 3.90 14.10 2.04
C PRO A 187 2.58 14.64 2.60
N THR A 188 1.46 14.40 1.92
CA THR A 188 0.14 14.88 2.34
C THR A 188 -0.91 13.85 1.97
N LEU A 189 -1.70 13.44 2.96
CA LEU A 189 -2.78 12.46 2.84
C LEU A 189 -4.16 13.11 2.99
N LEU A 190 -4.29 14.13 3.84
CA LEU A 190 -5.55 14.86 3.99
C LEU A 190 -5.35 16.33 4.30
N ASP A 191 -6.33 17.13 3.87
CA ASP A 191 -6.38 18.57 4.15
C ASP A 191 -7.24 18.92 5.37
N LYS A 192 -8.24 18.08 5.69
CA LYS A 192 -9.22 18.34 6.75
C LYS A 192 -9.85 17.08 7.31
N ILE A 193 -10.26 17.15 8.58
CA ILE A 193 -11.06 16.14 9.27
C ILE A 193 -12.48 16.69 9.45
N PRO A 194 -13.54 16.03 8.93
CA PRO A 194 -14.92 16.42 9.22
C PRO A 194 -15.25 16.25 10.71
N ASP A 195 -16.14 17.09 11.23
CA ASP A 195 -16.51 17.10 12.66
C ASP A 195 -17.10 15.76 13.12
N GLU A 196 -17.80 15.07 12.23
CA GLU A 196 -18.43 13.77 12.43
C GLU A 196 -17.47 12.57 12.40
N ALA A 197 -16.18 12.77 12.09
CA ALA A 197 -15.22 11.68 12.02
C ALA A 197 -15.00 11.04 13.40
N VAL A 198 -15.11 9.71 13.48
CA VAL A 198 -14.94 8.91 14.72
C VAL A 198 -13.67 8.06 14.66
N MET A 199 -13.42 7.43 13.52
CA MET A 199 -12.25 6.59 13.28
C MET A 199 -11.79 6.71 11.83
N TYR A 200 -10.48 6.85 11.61
CA TYR A 200 -9.85 6.78 10.30
C TYR A 200 -8.95 5.57 10.19
N LEU A 201 -9.03 4.89 9.06
CA LEU A 201 -8.04 3.93 8.62
C LEU A 201 -7.18 4.65 7.58
N ILE A 202 -5.89 4.73 7.88
CA ILE A 202 -4.90 5.32 6.99
C ILE A 202 -4.15 4.19 6.33
N ASN A 203 -4.19 4.20 5.00
CA ASN A 203 -3.44 3.31 4.14
C ASN A 203 -2.59 4.15 3.20
N ALA A 204 -1.27 4.07 3.36
CA ALA A 204 -0.35 4.66 2.42
C ALA A 204 0.70 3.63 2.02
N LEU A 205 1.01 3.59 0.73
CA LEU A 205 2.02 2.70 0.21
C LEU A 205 2.84 3.40 -0.86
N ALA A 206 4.15 3.23 -0.75
CA ALA A 206 5.11 3.64 -1.76
C ALA A 206 6.04 2.47 -2.10
N PHE A 207 6.45 2.39 -3.36
CA PHE A 207 7.34 1.35 -3.86
C PHE A 207 8.51 1.99 -4.59
N GLU A 208 9.70 1.57 -4.19
CA GLU A 208 10.97 2.00 -4.76
C GLU A 208 11.77 0.75 -5.11
N ALA A 209 12.04 0.52 -6.38
CA ALA A 209 12.83 -0.62 -6.82
C ALA A 209 13.55 -0.37 -8.15
N ASP A 210 14.79 -0.84 -8.25
CA ASP A 210 15.60 -0.81 -9.47
C ASP A 210 15.19 -1.94 -10.41
N TRP A 211 15.18 -1.70 -11.73
CA TRP A 211 15.06 -2.79 -12.70
C TRP A 211 16.24 -3.75 -12.59
N GLU A 212 16.02 -5.06 -12.79
CA GLU A 212 17.14 -6.01 -12.92
C GLU A 212 18.06 -5.60 -14.07
N VAL A 213 17.44 -5.18 -15.18
CA VAL A 213 18.12 -4.60 -16.34
C VAL A 213 17.50 -3.23 -16.64
N PRO A 214 18.18 -2.13 -16.25
CA PRO A 214 17.78 -0.77 -16.57
C PRO A 214 17.77 -0.50 -18.09
N TYR A 215 16.96 0.47 -18.50
CA TYR A 215 16.92 0.94 -19.88
C TYR A 215 18.07 1.91 -20.15
N THR A 216 18.78 1.69 -21.25
CA THR A 216 19.81 2.61 -21.76
C THR A 216 19.19 3.64 -22.70
N GLU A 217 19.88 4.75 -22.95
CA GLU A 217 19.36 5.85 -23.80
C GLU A 217 18.96 5.39 -25.21
N ASP A 218 19.66 4.39 -25.78
CA ASP A 218 19.33 3.82 -27.10
C ASP A 218 18.09 2.91 -27.10
N LYS A 219 17.53 2.62 -25.92
CA LYS A 219 16.30 1.85 -25.69
C LYS A 219 15.12 2.74 -25.32
N VAL A 220 15.29 4.05 -25.41
CA VAL A 220 14.23 5.04 -25.17
C VAL A 220 13.89 5.75 -26.47
N ASP A 221 12.62 5.73 -26.86
CA ASP A 221 12.16 6.48 -28.02
C ASP A 221 10.79 7.15 -27.81
N GLN A 222 10.40 8.02 -28.75
CA GLN A 222 9.12 8.69 -28.71
C GLN A 222 8.07 7.87 -29.46
N GLY A 223 6.93 7.65 -28.83
CA GLY A 223 5.80 6.96 -29.44
C GLY A 223 4.47 7.65 -29.19
N THR A 224 3.40 6.91 -29.47
CA THR A 224 2.03 7.36 -29.25
C THR A 224 1.34 6.37 -28.32
N PHE A 225 0.60 6.90 -27.34
CA PHE A 225 -0.32 6.16 -26.50
C PHE A 225 -1.75 6.57 -26.88
N THR A 226 -2.64 5.60 -27.09
CA THR A 226 -4.01 5.81 -27.55
C THR A 226 -4.97 5.49 -26.43
N ARG A 227 -5.68 6.50 -25.92
CA ARG A 227 -6.69 6.33 -24.87
C ARG A 227 -7.91 5.57 -25.41
N GLU A 228 -8.76 5.11 -24.50
CA GLU A 228 -9.98 4.35 -24.85
C GLU A 228 -10.93 5.14 -25.78
N ASP A 229 -10.99 6.48 -25.64
CA ASP A 229 -11.79 7.36 -26.48
C ASP A 229 -11.17 7.66 -27.86
N GLY A 230 -10.01 7.06 -28.16
CA GLY A 230 -9.24 7.24 -29.38
C GLY A 230 -8.36 8.50 -29.42
N THR A 231 -8.35 9.30 -28.36
CA THR A 231 -7.40 10.42 -28.25
C THR A 231 -5.97 9.90 -28.04
N THR A 232 -4.99 10.65 -28.54
CA THR A 232 -3.59 10.21 -28.58
C THR A 232 -2.67 11.13 -27.82
N GLU A 233 -1.72 10.54 -27.11
CA GLU A 233 -0.69 11.22 -26.31
C GLU A 233 0.70 10.87 -26.85
N LYS A 234 1.62 11.84 -26.83
CA LYS A 234 3.04 11.56 -27.10
C LYS A 234 3.72 11.19 -25.80
N VAL A 235 4.42 10.06 -25.80
CA VAL A 235 5.09 9.51 -24.62
C VAL A 235 6.46 8.96 -24.99
N GLU A 236 7.33 8.86 -24.01
CA GLU A 236 8.58 8.09 -24.13
C GLU A 236 8.29 6.61 -23.84
N TYR A 237 8.74 5.72 -24.71
CA TYR A 237 8.71 4.28 -24.50
C TYR A 237 10.07 3.77 -24.07
N LEU A 238 10.03 2.80 -23.17
CA LEU A 238 11.15 2.01 -22.67
C LEU A 238 11.09 0.62 -23.34
N HIS A 239 12.10 0.27 -24.13
CA HIS A 239 12.12 -0.97 -24.92
C HIS A 239 13.06 -2.02 -24.32
N SER A 240 12.57 -3.24 -24.14
CA SER A 240 13.36 -4.36 -23.60
C SER A 240 12.95 -5.70 -24.21
N SER A 241 13.85 -6.68 -24.12
CA SER A 241 13.55 -8.09 -24.40
C SER A 241 13.37 -8.81 -23.06
N GLU A 242 12.15 -9.23 -22.78
CA GLU A 242 11.78 -10.00 -21.58
C GLU A 242 11.57 -11.48 -21.94
N TYR A 243 11.39 -12.35 -20.93
CA TYR A 243 11.39 -13.81 -21.13
C TYR A 243 10.15 -14.53 -20.58
N GLU A 244 9.25 -13.82 -19.91
CA GLU A 244 8.03 -14.38 -19.32
C GLU A 244 6.83 -13.75 -20.01
N TYR A 245 6.12 -14.54 -20.81
CA TYR A 245 4.95 -14.12 -21.56
C TYR A 245 3.67 -14.52 -20.82
N LEU A 246 2.76 -13.56 -20.69
CA LEU A 246 1.45 -13.74 -20.06
C LEU A 246 0.37 -13.80 -21.13
N LYS A 247 -0.59 -14.73 -20.99
CA LYS A 247 -1.78 -14.79 -21.86
C LYS A 247 -2.92 -15.54 -21.20
N ASP A 248 -4.13 -14.98 -21.28
CA ASP A 248 -5.36 -15.63 -20.81
C ASP A 248 -6.43 -15.80 -21.91
N GLY A 249 -6.09 -15.42 -23.15
CA GLY A 249 -6.98 -15.48 -24.31
C GLY A 249 -7.79 -14.20 -24.54
N GLN A 250 -7.93 -13.34 -23.54
CA GLN A 250 -8.54 -12.00 -23.64
C GLN A 250 -7.50 -10.89 -23.57
N ALA A 251 -6.35 -11.15 -22.96
CA ALA A 251 -5.21 -10.26 -22.88
C ALA A 251 -3.90 -11.02 -23.11
N SER A 252 -2.85 -10.25 -23.38
CA SER A 252 -1.47 -10.71 -23.48
C SER A 252 -0.54 -9.72 -22.79
N GLY A 253 0.58 -10.21 -22.30
CA GLY A 253 1.42 -9.43 -21.41
C GLY A 253 2.80 -10.00 -21.21
N PHE A 254 3.50 -9.46 -20.22
CA PHE A 254 4.83 -9.92 -19.84
C PHE A 254 5.13 -9.63 -18.36
N LEU A 255 6.15 -10.30 -17.84
CA LEU A 255 6.82 -9.91 -16.58
C LEU A 255 8.17 -9.27 -16.89
N LYS A 256 8.47 -8.19 -16.17
CA LYS A 256 9.79 -7.57 -16.11
C LYS A 256 10.28 -7.55 -14.67
N TYR A 257 11.41 -8.18 -14.39
CA TYR A 257 11.93 -8.31 -13.03
C TYR A 257 12.62 -7.02 -12.54
N TYR A 258 12.43 -6.73 -11.26
CA TYR A 258 13.27 -5.80 -10.51
C TYR A 258 14.55 -6.51 -10.04
N ALA A 259 15.52 -5.72 -9.57
CA ALA A 259 16.76 -6.22 -8.99
C ALA A 259 16.47 -7.30 -7.93
N ASN A 260 17.38 -8.27 -7.83
CA ASN A 260 17.28 -9.46 -6.97
C ASN A 260 16.15 -10.45 -7.32
N GLY A 261 15.20 -10.07 -8.17
CA GLY A 261 14.12 -10.94 -8.64
C GLY A 261 13.00 -11.17 -7.61
N ASP A 262 13.02 -10.47 -6.48
CA ASP A 262 12.00 -10.56 -5.42
C ASP A 262 10.66 -9.95 -5.85
N TYR A 263 10.69 -8.95 -6.71
CA TYR A 263 9.51 -8.34 -7.32
C TYR A 263 9.59 -8.33 -8.84
N ALA A 264 8.44 -8.26 -9.50
CA ALA A 264 8.34 -7.99 -10.93
C ALA A 264 7.21 -7.03 -11.27
N PHE A 265 7.38 -6.28 -12.34
CA PHE A 265 6.33 -5.54 -13.01
C PHE A 265 5.62 -6.47 -14.00
N ALA A 266 4.34 -6.71 -13.77
CA ALA A 266 3.49 -7.48 -14.67
C ALA A 266 2.60 -6.51 -15.44
N ALA A 267 2.51 -6.67 -16.76
CA ALA A 267 1.59 -5.91 -17.60
C ALA A 267 0.68 -6.82 -18.40
N LEU A 268 -0.60 -6.45 -18.50
CA LEU A 268 -1.61 -7.14 -19.29
C LEU A 268 -2.31 -6.12 -20.19
N LEU A 269 -2.18 -6.36 -21.49
CA LEU A 269 -2.81 -5.59 -22.54
C LEU A 269 -4.00 -6.41 -23.08
N PRO A 270 -5.26 -5.99 -22.82
CA PRO A 270 -6.44 -6.63 -23.40
C PRO A 270 -6.30 -6.73 -24.93
N ASN A 271 -6.91 -7.70 -25.60
CA ASN A 271 -6.87 -7.80 -27.05
C ASN A 271 -7.64 -6.64 -27.71
N GLU A 272 -7.36 -6.35 -28.97
CA GLU A 272 -8.13 -5.35 -29.72
C GLU A 272 -9.63 -5.69 -29.73
N GLY A 273 -10.46 -4.68 -29.48
CA GLY A 273 -11.92 -4.82 -29.40
C GLY A 273 -12.46 -5.28 -28.04
N ILE A 274 -11.59 -5.52 -27.05
CA ILE A 274 -11.97 -5.72 -25.65
C ILE A 274 -11.59 -4.45 -24.87
N SER A 275 -12.58 -3.79 -24.28
CA SER A 275 -12.33 -2.62 -23.43
C SER A 275 -11.66 -3.05 -22.12
N MET A 276 -10.94 -2.13 -21.49
CA MET A 276 -10.33 -2.40 -20.18
C MET A 276 -11.37 -2.77 -19.11
N GLU A 277 -12.53 -2.11 -19.14
CA GLU A 277 -13.64 -2.39 -18.22
C GLU A 277 -14.20 -3.80 -18.43
N ASP A 278 -14.46 -4.20 -19.69
CA ASP A 278 -14.96 -5.55 -19.99
C ASP A 278 -13.95 -6.62 -19.58
N TYR A 279 -12.66 -6.36 -19.80
CA TYR A 279 -11.59 -7.27 -19.38
C TYR A 279 -11.59 -7.47 -17.87
N ILE A 280 -11.56 -6.37 -17.09
CA ILE A 280 -11.54 -6.41 -15.63
C ILE A 280 -12.84 -7.01 -15.06
N ALA A 281 -14.00 -6.68 -15.64
CA ALA A 281 -15.28 -7.27 -15.24
C ALA A 281 -15.34 -8.80 -15.44
N SER A 282 -14.57 -9.33 -16.39
CA SER A 282 -14.49 -10.77 -16.66
C SER A 282 -13.42 -11.50 -15.83
N LEU A 283 -12.47 -10.77 -15.25
CA LEU A 283 -11.33 -11.31 -14.52
C LEU A 283 -11.77 -11.95 -13.19
N THR A 284 -11.19 -13.08 -12.82
CA THR A 284 -11.37 -13.70 -11.50
C THR A 284 -10.03 -13.85 -10.77
N GLY A 285 -10.07 -13.97 -9.45
CA GLY A 285 -8.87 -14.23 -8.65
C GLY A 285 -8.13 -15.50 -9.08
N GLU A 286 -8.88 -16.56 -9.44
CA GLU A 286 -8.31 -17.81 -9.94
C GLU A 286 -7.62 -17.63 -11.30
N GLN A 287 -8.26 -16.89 -12.23
CA GLN A 287 -7.66 -16.60 -13.53
C GLN A 287 -6.37 -15.79 -13.39
N LEU A 288 -6.41 -14.71 -12.59
CA LEU A 288 -5.24 -13.87 -12.38
C LEU A 288 -4.10 -14.66 -11.71
N ARG A 289 -4.43 -15.46 -10.69
CA ARG A 289 -3.41 -16.26 -10.00
C ARG A 289 -2.79 -17.32 -10.90
N ASN A 290 -3.59 -18.02 -11.70
CA ASN A 290 -3.07 -18.97 -12.68
C ASN A 290 -2.16 -18.27 -13.69
N LEU A 291 -2.61 -17.12 -14.23
CA LEU A 291 -1.84 -16.32 -15.18
C LEU A 291 -0.47 -15.92 -14.64
N LEU A 292 -0.39 -15.49 -13.37
CA LEU A 292 0.86 -15.07 -12.73
C LEU A 292 1.77 -16.24 -12.31
N THR A 293 1.24 -17.45 -12.17
CA THR A 293 2.01 -18.65 -11.74
C THR A 293 2.38 -19.58 -12.91
N THR A 294 1.80 -19.39 -14.09
CA THR A 294 2.02 -20.24 -15.27
C THR A 294 2.35 -19.42 -16.52
N SER A 295 3.30 -18.50 -16.41
CA SER A 295 3.83 -17.77 -17.56
C SER A 295 4.48 -18.71 -18.58
N GLU A 296 4.44 -18.32 -19.85
CA GLU A 296 5.12 -19.02 -20.93
C GLU A 296 6.54 -18.45 -21.09
N LEU A 297 7.57 -19.29 -20.93
CA LEU A 297 8.95 -18.90 -21.16
C LEU A 297 9.21 -18.71 -22.65
N THR A 298 9.24 -17.47 -23.11
CA THR A 298 9.55 -17.12 -24.50
C THR A 298 10.00 -15.67 -24.62
N THR A 299 10.71 -15.31 -25.69
CA THR A 299 11.18 -13.93 -25.86
C THR A 299 10.02 -12.99 -26.19
N VAL A 300 9.88 -11.94 -25.38
CA VAL A 300 8.91 -10.86 -25.57
C VAL A 300 9.65 -9.54 -25.79
N GLU A 301 9.48 -8.94 -26.97
CA GLU A 301 9.88 -7.55 -27.21
C GLU A 301 8.82 -6.63 -26.59
N ALA A 302 9.13 -6.12 -25.40
CA ALA A 302 8.25 -5.30 -24.58
C ALA A 302 8.50 -3.81 -24.80
N SER A 303 7.44 -3.01 -24.73
CA SER A 303 7.52 -1.54 -24.74
C SER A 303 6.60 -0.95 -23.70
N ILE A 304 7.17 -0.25 -22.71
CA ILE A 304 6.45 0.36 -21.58
C ILE A 304 6.49 1.88 -21.73
N PRO A 305 5.36 2.61 -21.71
CA PRO A 305 5.43 4.06 -21.64
C PRO A 305 6.04 4.47 -20.29
N LYS A 306 6.85 5.53 -20.25
CA LYS A 306 7.11 6.21 -18.99
C LYS A 306 5.82 6.84 -18.49
N PHE A 307 5.55 6.70 -17.20
CA PHE A 307 4.40 7.34 -16.58
C PHE A 307 4.63 7.52 -15.08
N GLU A 308 3.87 8.45 -14.53
CA GLU A 308 3.73 8.69 -13.10
C GLU A 308 2.24 8.71 -12.79
N ALA A 309 1.84 8.01 -11.73
CA ALA A 309 0.46 7.94 -11.31
C ALA A 309 0.36 8.04 -9.78
N ASP A 310 -0.39 9.05 -9.36
CA ASP A 310 -0.90 9.19 -8.00
C ASP A 310 -2.33 8.68 -7.95
N PHE A 311 -2.67 8.05 -6.84
CA PHE A 311 -4.05 7.74 -6.52
C PHE A 311 -4.32 8.08 -5.05
N ASP A 312 -5.37 8.84 -4.82
CA ASP A 312 -5.78 9.34 -3.51
C ASP A 312 -7.30 9.27 -3.44
N GLN A 313 -7.82 8.28 -2.72
CA GLN A 313 -9.27 8.07 -2.62
C GLN A 313 -9.70 7.65 -1.22
N ASN A 314 -10.92 8.09 -0.87
CA ASN A 314 -11.65 7.52 0.24
C ASN A 314 -12.34 6.23 -0.21
N MET A 315 -11.84 5.07 0.22
CA MET A 315 -12.33 3.75 -0.17
C MET A 315 -13.62 3.32 0.55
N SER A 316 -14.18 4.18 1.41
CA SER A 316 -15.36 3.83 2.21
C SER A 316 -16.57 3.46 1.35
N GLU A 317 -16.81 4.16 0.24
CA GLU A 317 -17.94 3.86 -0.65
C GLU A 317 -17.71 2.54 -1.40
N THR A 318 -16.48 2.30 -1.87
CA THR A 318 -16.05 1.04 -2.51
C THR A 318 -16.36 -0.15 -1.59
N PHE A 319 -15.93 -0.11 -0.33
CA PHE A 319 -16.17 -1.23 0.57
C PHE A 319 -17.64 -1.37 1.00
N GLN A 320 -18.41 -0.28 1.05
CA GLN A 320 -19.86 -0.36 1.24
C GLN A 320 -20.55 -1.08 0.07
N HIS A 321 -20.16 -0.80 -1.18
CA HIS A 321 -20.66 -1.52 -2.36
C HIS A 321 -20.26 -3.00 -2.35
N MET A 322 -19.06 -3.32 -1.87
CA MET A 322 -18.62 -4.70 -1.64
C MET A 322 -19.41 -5.43 -0.53
N GLY A 323 -20.23 -4.72 0.25
CA GLY A 323 -21.13 -5.28 1.26
C GLY A 323 -20.72 -5.05 2.71
N MET A 324 -19.66 -4.28 2.96
CA MET A 324 -19.26 -3.85 4.31
C MET A 324 -20.00 -2.55 4.66
N THR A 325 -21.25 -2.65 5.12
CA THR A 325 -22.09 -1.46 5.38
C THR A 325 -22.20 -1.10 6.85
N ASP A 326 -22.29 -2.09 7.75
CA ASP A 326 -22.49 -1.86 9.17
C ASP A 326 -21.28 -1.14 9.79
N ALA A 327 -20.07 -1.44 9.32
CA ALA A 327 -18.83 -0.86 9.82
C ALA A 327 -18.78 0.68 9.70
N PHE A 328 -19.52 1.26 8.75
CA PHE A 328 -19.59 2.71 8.50
C PHE A 328 -20.86 3.36 9.10
N ASP A 329 -21.75 2.56 9.69
CA ASP A 329 -23.03 3.04 10.21
C ASP A 329 -22.96 3.18 11.73
N TYR A 330 -23.01 4.41 12.22
CA TYR A 330 -22.94 4.72 13.65
C TYR A 330 -23.97 3.96 14.53
N LYS A 331 -25.11 3.50 13.97
CA LYS A 331 -26.13 2.76 14.74
C LYS A 331 -25.96 1.25 14.67
N ARG A 332 -25.28 0.73 13.64
CA ARG A 332 -25.12 -0.71 13.39
C ARG A 332 -23.71 -1.22 13.67
N ALA A 333 -22.70 -0.35 13.55
CA ALA A 333 -21.32 -0.69 13.80
C ALA A 333 -21.15 -1.24 15.22
N ASP A 334 -20.58 -2.44 15.29
CA ASP A 334 -20.21 -3.07 16.55
C ASP A 334 -18.72 -3.39 16.55
N PHE A 335 -17.94 -2.39 16.99
CA PHE A 335 -16.51 -2.51 17.27
C PHE A 335 -16.25 -2.67 18.77
N SER A 336 -17.14 -3.34 19.51
CA SER A 336 -17.01 -3.49 20.96
C SER A 336 -15.76 -4.29 21.38
N ASN A 337 -15.13 -5.06 20.49
CA ASN A 337 -13.82 -5.69 20.74
C ASN A 337 -12.64 -4.75 20.55
N LEU A 338 -12.80 -3.65 19.80
CA LEU A 338 -11.82 -2.56 19.73
C LEU A 338 -11.82 -1.76 21.05
N GLY A 339 -13.00 -1.34 21.48
CA GLY A 339 -13.11 -0.44 22.62
C GLY A 339 -14.53 0.05 22.88
N THR A 340 -14.65 1.00 23.79
CA THR A 340 -15.92 1.65 24.13
C THR A 340 -15.72 3.17 24.19
N SER A 341 -16.73 3.91 23.78
CA SER A 341 -16.83 5.37 23.91
C SER A 341 -18.16 5.73 24.57
N GLU A 342 -18.18 6.82 25.36
CA GLU A 342 -19.45 7.37 25.87
C GLU A 342 -20.12 8.36 24.91
N ASP A 343 -19.40 8.80 23.88
CA ASP A 343 -19.92 9.72 22.85
C ASP A 343 -20.57 8.96 21.68
N GLY A 344 -20.55 7.62 21.70
CA GLY A 344 -21.23 6.80 20.72
C GLY A 344 -20.62 5.44 20.44
N ASN A 345 -21.18 4.76 19.44
CA ASN A 345 -20.52 3.60 18.86
C ASN A 345 -19.29 4.05 18.09
N ILE A 346 -18.22 3.27 18.21
CA ILE A 346 -17.06 3.39 17.33
C ILE A 346 -17.48 2.85 15.96
N CYS A 347 -17.26 3.63 14.90
CA CYS A 347 -17.52 3.23 13.52
C CYS A 347 -16.43 3.80 12.60
N ILE A 348 -16.19 3.15 11.47
CA ILE A 348 -15.28 3.66 10.43
C ILE A 348 -15.89 4.93 9.86
N GLY A 349 -15.19 6.05 9.99
CA GLY A 349 -15.56 7.30 9.33
C GLY A 349 -15.04 7.35 7.90
N ARG A 350 -13.74 7.11 7.71
CA ARG A 350 -13.10 7.09 6.38
C ARG A 350 -11.98 6.05 6.31
N ILE A 351 -11.76 5.55 5.10
CA ILE A 351 -10.61 4.73 4.74
C ILE A 351 -9.85 5.53 3.69
N LEU A 352 -8.76 6.17 4.11
CA LEU A 352 -7.93 6.99 3.22
C LEU A 352 -6.87 6.09 2.61
N HIS A 353 -6.92 5.94 1.29
CA HIS A 353 -5.99 5.11 0.54
C HIS A 353 -5.21 5.99 -0.42
N LYS A 354 -3.88 6.01 -0.25
CA LYS A 354 -2.98 6.78 -1.10
C LYS A 354 -1.81 5.94 -1.58
N THR A 355 -1.55 6.00 -2.87
CA THR A 355 -0.48 5.26 -3.53
C THR A 355 0.18 6.12 -4.57
N HIS A 356 1.47 5.87 -4.78
CA HIS A 356 2.28 6.57 -5.77
C HIS A 356 3.14 5.57 -6.53
N ILE A 357 3.25 5.76 -7.84
CA ILE A 357 4.16 4.99 -8.71
C ILE A 357 4.73 5.91 -9.79
N SER A 358 6.02 5.77 -10.10
CA SER A 358 6.62 6.38 -11.28
C SER A 358 7.58 5.40 -11.94
N VAL A 359 7.30 5.08 -13.20
CA VAL A 359 8.06 4.14 -14.03
C VAL A 359 9.06 4.90 -14.88
N THR A 360 10.35 4.63 -14.67
CA THR A 360 11.48 5.31 -15.31
C THR A 360 12.45 4.32 -15.95
N GLU A 361 13.53 4.83 -16.56
CA GLU A 361 14.60 4.02 -17.13
C GLU A 361 15.32 3.15 -16.11
N THR A 362 15.43 3.61 -14.86
CA THR A 362 16.21 2.93 -13.82
C THR A 362 15.37 1.95 -13.00
N GLY A 363 14.08 2.21 -12.86
CA GLY A 363 13.22 1.41 -12.00
C GLY A 363 11.82 2.00 -11.82
N THR A 364 11.22 1.68 -10.68
CA THR A 364 10.04 2.36 -10.13
C THR A 364 10.49 3.16 -8.92
N ILE A 365 10.51 4.49 -9.06
CA ILE A 365 11.08 5.56 -8.18
C ILE A 365 12.37 5.21 -7.43
N ALA A 366 13.48 5.85 -7.81
CA ALA A 366 14.84 5.38 -7.59
C ALA A 366 15.86 6.46 -7.15
N GLY A 367 17.03 6.03 -6.65
CA GLY A 367 18.21 6.88 -6.38
C GLY A 367 19.59 6.24 -6.70
N ALA A 368 20.27 6.78 -7.73
CA ALA A 368 21.67 6.57 -8.17
C ALA A 368 22.06 5.21 -8.81
N ALA A 369 22.32 5.28 -10.13
CA ALA A 369 22.80 4.19 -10.97
C ALA A 369 24.19 3.67 -10.58
N SER A 370 24.30 2.36 -10.38
CA SER A 370 25.56 1.63 -10.56
C SER A 370 25.34 0.52 -11.59
N ALA A 371 25.92 0.70 -12.78
CA ALA A 371 25.83 -0.26 -13.86
C ALA A 371 26.65 -1.51 -13.51
N ALA A 372 25.98 -2.57 -13.07
CA ALA A 372 26.56 -3.90 -13.02
C ALA A 372 26.37 -4.56 -14.39
N GLU A 373 27.47 -4.74 -15.14
CA GLU A 373 27.49 -5.61 -16.32
C GLU A 373 27.24 -7.05 -15.87
N MET A 374 25.99 -7.53 -15.95
CA MET A 374 25.70 -8.95 -15.79
C MET A 374 25.84 -9.68 -17.12
N THR A 375 26.66 -10.73 -17.08
CA THR A 375 26.94 -11.62 -18.20
C THR A 375 25.77 -12.59 -18.36
N ALA A 376 24.87 -12.34 -19.30
CA ALA A 376 23.82 -13.28 -19.66
C ALA A 376 24.44 -14.62 -20.13
N LYS A 377 24.38 -15.63 -19.26
CA LYS A 377 24.55 -17.03 -19.67
C LYS A 377 23.18 -17.58 -20.06
N MET A 378 22.78 -17.36 -21.30
CA MET A 378 21.68 -18.10 -21.92
C MET A 378 22.24 -18.89 -23.09
N SER A 379 22.19 -20.21 -22.97
CA SER A 379 22.44 -21.16 -24.04
C SER A 379 21.43 -20.93 -25.17
N MET A 380 21.93 -20.74 -26.39
CA MET A 380 21.13 -20.58 -27.62
C MET A 380 20.21 -21.79 -27.84
N ILE A 381 18.93 -21.64 -27.47
CA ILE A 381 17.81 -22.48 -27.93
C ILE A 381 17.29 -21.85 -29.23
N PRO A 382 16.95 -22.64 -30.28
CA PRO A 382 16.47 -22.11 -31.56
C PRO A 382 15.23 -21.21 -31.38
N PRO A 383 14.95 -20.26 -32.28
CA PRO A 383 13.97 -19.21 -32.04
C PRO A 383 12.58 -19.81 -31.88
N GLU A 384 12.08 -19.80 -30.65
CA GLU A 384 10.66 -19.77 -30.38
C GLU A 384 10.08 -18.47 -30.96
N GLU A 385 8.78 -18.47 -31.22
CA GLU A 385 8.07 -17.33 -31.81
C GLU A 385 8.23 -16.09 -30.93
N ILE A 386 9.04 -15.11 -31.37
CA ILE A 386 9.20 -13.83 -30.67
C ILE A 386 7.84 -13.13 -30.59
N LYS A 387 7.39 -12.84 -29.36
CA LYS A 387 6.18 -12.07 -29.10
C LYS A 387 6.53 -10.59 -29.03
N THR A 388 5.58 -9.73 -29.37
CA THR A 388 5.75 -8.27 -29.24
C THR A 388 4.57 -7.72 -28.44
N ILE A 389 4.85 -7.05 -27.33
CA ILE A 389 3.84 -6.41 -26.49
C ILE A 389 4.22 -4.94 -26.36
N ARG A 390 3.41 -4.09 -26.99
CA ARG A 390 3.53 -2.64 -26.88
C ARG A 390 2.36 -2.11 -26.07
N LEU A 391 2.64 -1.50 -24.93
CA LEU A 391 1.62 -0.92 -24.06
C LEU A 391 1.20 0.47 -24.60
N ASP A 392 0.57 0.50 -25.76
CA ASP A 392 0.20 1.71 -26.51
C ASP A 392 -1.27 2.12 -26.41
N ARG A 393 -1.99 1.51 -25.48
CA ARG A 393 -3.38 1.78 -25.12
C ARG A 393 -3.66 1.26 -23.72
N PRO A 394 -4.84 1.46 -23.12
CA PRO A 394 -5.07 1.09 -21.73
C PRO A 394 -4.66 -0.33 -21.39
N PHE A 395 -3.89 -0.46 -20.31
CA PHE A 395 -3.36 -1.73 -19.83
C PHE A 395 -3.50 -1.83 -18.30
N LEU A 396 -3.66 -3.07 -17.82
CA LEU A 396 -3.57 -3.41 -16.41
C LEU A 396 -2.10 -3.66 -16.09
N TYR A 397 -1.59 -3.08 -15.01
CA TYR A 397 -0.25 -3.34 -14.51
C TYR A 397 -0.27 -3.68 -13.03
N MET A 398 0.77 -4.38 -12.60
CA MET A 398 0.89 -4.88 -11.25
C MET A 398 2.35 -4.89 -10.84
N ILE A 399 2.59 -4.67 -9.55
CA ILE A 399 3.84 -5.07 -8.91
C ILE A 399 3.52 -6.38 -8.20
N ILE A 400 4.25 -7.44 -8.51
CA ILE A 400 4.04 -8.77 -7.94
C ILE A 400 5.21 -9.12 -7.03
N ASP A 401 4.91 -9.72 -5.89
CA ASP A 401 5.90 -10.48 -5.10
C ASP A 401 6.14 -11.81 -5.79
N CYS A 402 7.37 -12.05 -6.24
CA CYS A 402 7.75 -13.25 -6.98
C CYS A 402 7.76 -14.52 -6.12
N HIS A 403 7.93 -14.41 -4.79
CA HIS A 403 7.93 -15.58 -3.91
C HIS A 403 6.56 -16.26 -3.85
N THR A 404 5.49 -15.48 -3.98
CA THR A 404 4.10 -15.98 -3.90
C THR A 404 3.28 -15.75 -5.15
N SER A 405 3.82 -15.02 -6.13
CA SER A 405 3.11 -14.55 -7.32
C SER A 405 1.85 -13.74 -6.98
N THR A 406 1.92 -12.94 -5.91
CA THR A 406 0.78 -12.15 -5.41
C THR A 406 0.96 -10.67 -5.77
N PRO A 407 -0.08 -10.00 -6.29
CA PRO A 407 -0.03 -8.55 -6.55
C PRO A 407 0.03 -7.75 -5.25
N VAL A 408 1.10 -6.96 -5.07
CA VAL A 408 1.21 -5.95 -4.00
C VAL A 408 0.64 -4.60 -4.44
N PHE A 409 0.68 -4.32 -5.75
CA PHE A 409 -0.04 -3.22 -6.41
C PHE A 409 -0.86 -3.74 -7.59
N LEU A 410 -1.99 -3.10 -7.84
CA LEU A 410 -2.75 -3.19 -9.07
C LEU A 410 -3.01 -1.78 -9.59
N GLY A 411 -2.85 -1.56 -10.87
CA GLY A 411 -3.17 -0.29 -11.49
C GLY A 411 -3.64 -0.42 -12.91
N VAL A 412 -4.35 0.60 -13.37
CA VAL A 412 -4.84 0.67 -14.74
C VAL A 412 -4.42 2.02 -15.30
N LEU A 413 -3.64 1.98 -16.37
CA LEU A 413 -3.19 3.20 -17.05
C LEU A 413 -4.16 3.51 -18.19
N HIS A 414 -5.07 4.45 -17.99
CA HIS A 414 -5.97 4.97 -19.04
C HIS A 414 -5.35 6.12 -19.84
N LYS A 415 -4.45 6.88 -19.21
CA LYS A 415 -3.71 8.02 -19.79
C LYS A 415 -2.28 8.02 -19.28
N ALA A 416 -1.32 8.25 -20.17
CA ALA A 416 0.11 8.21 -19.82
C ALA A 416 0.67 9.59 -19.46
N VAL A 417 0.00 10.67 -19.86
CA VAL A 417 0.34 12.04 -19.48
C VAL A 417 -0.78 12.61 -18.61
N SER A 418 -0.45 13.05 -17.40
CA SER A 418 -1.38 13.63 -16.42
C SER A 418 -1.79 15.07 -16.76
#